data_AF-A0A1U9YZM4-F1
#
_entry.id   AF-A0A1U9YZM4-F1
#
_cell.length_a   1.000
_cell.length_b   1.000
_cell.length_c   1.000
_cell.angle_alpha   90.00
_cell.angle_beta   90.00
_cell.angle_gamma   90.00
#
_symmetry.space_group_name_H-M   'P 1'
#
loop_
_entity.id
_entity.type
_entity.pdbx_description
1 polymer ?
#
loop_
_entity_poly.entity_id
_entity_poly.type
_entity_poly.pdbx_seq_one_letter_code
_entity_poly.pdbx_strand_id
1 'polypeptide(L)'
;MARFLTSLFLGWLALLLPAAAGADGNRLVEARGQSYSASFTAPTADEPSTSVLIWDADLHMALENDAPVLTARFRYEIEDWRYLLPTFGPGDVQVWSPSGETGARLPEEAPRIRPSEVEMMFRFYAPAQNSYVGVSQRIATPGAPGEWVESPPSRPGWDRTFIWLSGINKDAWLSPETARSVWQSELRPEGVEIVQAAWSANELMTFLAENNMRNRAVAAAEAVNRLLDGVARSFGYEVAAMREDPQRYLEPAFRRGVPIALLRKLERLQNLPNGLKQGDAAAYEQARREAAAIMAAMERATDAGERRGAEPGGNGQPAGEGADE
;
A
#
# COMPACT_ATOMS: atom_id res chain seq x y z
N MET A 1 35.91 -50.35 42.53
CA MET A 1 34.50 -50.07 42.17
C MET A 1 34.51 -49.69 40.69
N ALA A 2 33.79 -50.46 39.84
CA ALA A 2 33.52 -50.28 38.39
C ALA A 2 34.75 -50.05 37.46
N ARG A 3 35.30 -50.95 36.61
CA ARG A 3 34.81 -51.92 35.60
C ARG A 3 34.17 -51.30 34.32
N PHE A 4 34.73 -51.68 33.14
CA PHE A 4 34.12 -51.82 31.79
C PHE A 4 33.93 -50.56 30.91
N LEU A 5 33.99 -50.55 29.57
CA LEU A 5 34.52 -51.41 28.50
C LEU A 5 34.42 -50.63 27.16
N THR A 6 35.38 -50.87 26.28
CA THR A 6 35.46 -50.83 24.80
C THR A 6 34.27 -50.38 23.90
N SER A 7 34.66 -49.69 22.81
CA SER A 7 34.19 -49.84 21.41
C SER A 7 33.13 -48.90 20.82
N LEU A 8 33.36 -48.61 19.54
CA LEU A 8 32.49 -48.04 18.49
C LEU A 8 32.33 -46.51 18.45
N PHE A 9 32.99 -45.87 17.49
CA PHE A 9 32.31 -45.43 16.26
C PHE A 9 33.34 -45.02 15.20
N LEU A 10 33.86 -46.02 14.47
CA LEU A 10 34.25 -45.85 13.08
C LEU A 10 32.97 -45.43 12.32
N GLY A 11 32.77 -44.14 12.12
CA GLY A 11 31.59 -43.62 11.41
C GLY A 11 31.77 -42.24 10.80
N TRP A 12 33.03 -41.82 10.58
CA TRP A 12 33.34 -40.45 10.13
C TRP A 12 34.18 -40.39 8.84
N LEU A 13 34.34 -41.52 8.14
CA LEU A 13 35.23 -41.62 6.96
C LEU A 13 34.57 -42.35 5.77
N ALA A 14 33.31 -42.05 5.48
CA ALA A 14 32.57 -42.65 4.35
C ALA A 14 31.59 -41.69 3.65
N LEU A 15 31.88 -40.38 3.62
CA LEU A 15 31.13 -39.39 2.82
C LEU A 15 32.01 -38.58 1.86
N LEU A 16 33.22 -39.07 1.57
CA LEU A 16 34.06 -38.58 0.47
C LEU A 16 33.91 -39.53 -0.72
N LEU A 17 32.73 -39.51 -1.34
CA LEU A 17 32.56 -39.86 -2.74
C LEU A 17 32.00 -38.60 -3.41
N PRO A 18 32.70 -38.01 -4.39
CA PRO A 18 32.07 -37.03 -5.25
C PRO A 18 31.08 -37.81 -6.10
N ALA A 19 29.82 -37.85 -5.67
CA ALA A 19 28.76 -38.08 -6.62
C ALA A 19 28.82 -36.91 -7.60
N ALA A 20 29.41 -37.15 -8.77
CA ALA A 20 29.16 -36.35 -9.95
C ALA A 20 27.67 -36.54 -10.30
N ALA A 21 26.80 -35.90 -9.51
CA ALA A 21 25.43 -35.67 -9.88
C ALA A 21 25.50 -34.68 -11.05
N GLY A 22 25.21 -35.16 -12.25
CA GLY A 22 24.82 -34.28 -13.34
C GLY A 22 23.74 -33.36 -12.78
N ALA A 23 24.01 -32.05 -12.79
CA ALA A 23 23.11 -31.06 -12.26
C ALA A 23 21.84 -31.07 -13.12
N ASP A 24 20.83 -31.83 -12.67
CA ASP A 24 19.49 -31.81 -13.22
C ASP A 24 18.91 -30.40 -13.00
N GLY A 25 19.02 -29.60 -14.08
CA GLY A 25 18.14 -28.54 -14.59
C GLY A 25 17.49 -27.53 -13.65
N ASN A 26 16.90 -27.96 -12.53
CA ASN A 26 15.96 -27.16 -11.74
C ASN A 26 16.43 -27.01 -10.28
N ARG A 27 16.53 -25.77 -9.81
CA ARG A 27 16.83 -25.42 -8.41
C ARG A 27 15.65 -24.65 -7.84
N LEU A 28 15.23 -25.03 -6.64
CA LEU A 28 14.21 -24.32 -5.88
C LEU A 28 14.86 -23.72 -4.63
N VAL A 29 14.57 -22.45 -4.39
CA VAL A 29 15.07 -21.68 -3.26
C VAL A 29 13.86 -21.10 -2.57
N GLU A 30 13.69 -21.43 -1.30
CA GLU A 30 12.52 -20.99 -0.53
C GLU A 30 12.96 -20.10 0.63
N ALA A 31 12.17 -19.06 0.90
CA ALA A 31 12.30 -18.24 2.08
C ALA A 31 10.92 -18.00 2.69
N ARG A 32 10.83 -18.26 4.00
CA ARG A 32 9.57 -18.23 4.73
C ARG A 32 9.65 -17.36 5.98
N GLY A 33 8.56 -16.65 6.27
CA GLY A 33 8.36 -15.89 7.50
C GLY A 33 9.27 -14.66 7.64
N GLN A 34 9.55 -13.97 6.53
CA GLN A 34 10.33 -12.73 6.55
C GLN A 34 9.43 -11.53 6.88
N SER A 35 9.99 -10.49 7.49
CA SER A 35 9.29 -9.24 7.79
C SER A 35 9.89 -8.07 6.99
N TYR A 36 9.04 -7.18 6.50
CA TYR A 36 9.46 -5.97 5.78
C TYR A 36 8.60 -4.79 6.24
N SER A 37 9.25 -3.69 6.63
CA SER A 37 8.57 -2.46 7.03
C SER A 37 8.83 -1.38 5.98
N ALA A 38 7.76 -0.78 5.47
CA ALA A 38 7.83 0.32 4.52
C ALA A 38 7.27 1.61 5.13
N SER A 39 7.91 2.72 4.76
CA SER A 39 7.44 4.08 5.03
C SER A 39 7.28 4.82 3.70
N PHE A 40 6.14 5.46 3.48
CA PHE A 40 5.86 6.22 2.27
C PHE A 40 5.15 7.54 2.63
N THR A 41 5.60 8.65 2.06
CA THR A 41 5.13 9.99 2.42
C THR A 41 4.24 10.56 1.32
N ALA A 42 3.06 11.07 1.67
CA ALA A 42 2.30 11.90 0.76
C ALA A 42 2.99 13.27 0.63
N PRO A 43 2.98 13.94 -0.53
CA PRO A 43 3.76 15.18 -0.77
C PRO A 43 3.51 16.35 0.20
N THR A 44 2.45 16.28 0.99
CA THR A 44 1.97 17.35 1.88
C THR A 44 2.05 17.00 3.36
N ALA A 45 2.72 15.91 3.74
CA ALA A 45 2.71 15.40 5.11
C ALA A 45 4.11 15.39 5.76
N ASP A 46 4.17 15.86 7.02
CA ASP A 46 5.39 15.83 7.85
C ASP A 46 5.71 14.43 8.41
N GLU A 47 4.73 13.51 8.44
CA GLU A 47 4.89 12.11 8.88
C GLU A 47 4.59 11.12 7.74
N PRO A 48 5.34 10.01 7.60
CA PRO A 48 5.06 9.01 6.59
C PRO A 48 3.89 8.10 6.98
N SER A 49 3.16 7.61 5.99
CA SER A 49 2.36 6.39 6.13
C SER A 49 3.29 5.19 6.26
N THR A 50 2.90 4.20 7.05
CA THR A 50 3.67 2.98 7.27
C THR A 50 2.84 1.72 7.04
N SER A 51 3.50 0.65 6.60
CA SER A 51 2.92 -0.69 6.49
C SER A 51 3.96 -1.75 6.80
N VAL A 52 3.58 -2.75 7.60
CA VAL A 52 4.42 -3.90 7.95
C VAL A 52 3.88 -5.14 7.25
N LEU A 53 4.74 -5.76 6.45
CA LEU A 53 4.46 -6.99 5.73
C LEU A 53 5.14 -8.18 6.41
N ILE A 54 4.40 -9.26 6.59
CA ILE A 54 4.96 -10.60 6.77
C ILE A 54 4.87 -11.29 5.43
N TRP A 55 5.95 -11.86 4.92
CA TRP A 55 5.98 -12.39 3.57
C TRP A 55 6.83 -13.65 3.41
N ASP A 56 6.49 -14.38 2.35
CA ASP A 56 7.17 -15.59 1.89
C ASP A 56 7.51 -15.43 0.40
N ALA A 57 8.63 -16.01 -0.03
CA ALA A 57 9.00 -16.03 -1.43
C ALA A 57 9.74 -17.31 -1.82
N ASP A 58 9.49 -17.77 -3.05
CA ASP A 58 10.22 -18.87 -3.65
C ASP A 58 10.87 -18.40 -4.95
N LEU A 59 12.06 -18.90 -5.28
CA LEU A 59 12.70 -18.75 -6.59
C LEU A 59 12.93 -20.13 -7.20
N HIS A 60 12.36 -20.35 -8.37
CA HIS A 60 12.64 -21.48 -9.22
C HIS A 60 13.59 -21.05 -10.33
N MET A 61 14.72 -21.75 -10.43
CA MET A 61 15.77 -21.52 -11.42
C MET A 61 15.90 -22.75 -12.30
N ALA A 62 15.71 -22.59 -13.61
CA ALA A 62 15.74 -23.68 -14.58
C ALA A 62 16.64 -23.33 -15.78
N LEU A 63 17.04 -24.36 -16.54
CA LEU A 63 17.65 -24.17 -17.86
C LEU A 63 16.71 -24.67 -18.95
N GLU A 64 16.40 -23.83 -19.93
CA GLU A 64 15.64 -24.18 -21.12
C GLU A 64 16.46 -23.81 -22.37
N ASN A 65 16.85 -24.80 -23.16
CA ASN A 65 17.70 -24.62 -24.35
C ASN A 65 18.99 -23.82 -24.07
N ASP A 66 19.70 -24.15 -22.97
CA ASP A 66 20.94 -23.47 -22.51
C ASP A 66 20.76 -21.99 -22.12
N ALA A 67 19.52 -21.54 -21.96
CA ALA A 67 19.19 -20.23 -21.42
C ALA A 67 18.61 -20.36 -19.99
N PRO A 68 18.98 -19.46 -19.06
CA PRO A 68 18.42 -19.45 -17.73
C PRO A 68 16.96 -18.98 -17.78
N VAL A 69 16.10 -19.70 -17.06
CA VAL A 69 14.70 -19.36 -16.86
C VAL A 69 14.47 -19.22 -15.36
N LEU A 70 14.01 -18.06 -14.92
CA LEU A 70 13.79 -17.75 -13.52
C LEU A 70 12.32 -17.42 -13.29
N THR A 71 11.75 -18.01 -12.25
CA THR A 71 10.37 -17.76 -11.85
C THR A 71 10.33 -17.57 -10.34
N ALA A 72 9.79 -16.46 -9.88
CA ALA A 72 9.60 -16.19 -8.46
C ALA A 72 8.13 -16.33 -8.06
N ARG A 73 7.90 -16.79 -6.83
CA ARG A 73 6.59 -16.74 -6.17
C ARG A 73 6.69 -15.83 -4.96
N PHE A 74 5.61 -15.13 -4.66
CA PHE A 74 5.51 -14.21 -3.53
C PHE A 74 4.13 -14.31 -2.88
N ARG A 75 4.11 -14.25 -1.56
CA ARG A 75 2.89 -14.14 -0.74
C ARG A 75 3.19 -13.21 0.41
N TYR A 76 2.21 -12.39 0.80
CA TYR A 76 2.35 -11.49 1.94
C TYR A 76 1.07 -11.38 2.75
N GLU A 77 1.21 -10.94 3.99
CA GLU A 77 0.17 -10.51 4.91
C GLU A 77 0.52 -9.11 5.41
N ILE A 78 -0.49 -8.28 5.69
CA ILE A 78 -0.30 -6.96 6.31
C ILE A 78 -0.57 -7.12 7.80
N GLU A 79 0.49 -7.07 8.61
CA GLU A 79 0.41 -7.25 10.07
C GLU A 79 -0.03 -5.96 10.76
N ASP A 80 0.62 -4.85 10.44
CA ASP A 80 0.35 -3.54 11.02
C ASP A 80 0.43 -2.44 9.95
N TRP A 81 -0.26 -1.33 10.19
CA TRP A 81 -0.28 -0.20 9.27
C TRP A 81 -0.71 1.11 9.94
N ARG A 82 -0.24 2.22 9.39
CA ARG A 82 -0.67 3.58 9.74
C ARG A 82 -0.73 4.40 8.47
N TYR A 83 -1.91 4.78 8.02
CA TYR A 83 -2.07 5.52 6.77
C TYR A 83 -2.40 6.98 7.05
N LEU A 84 -1.57 7.86 6.54
CA LEU A 84 -1.82 9.29 6.58
C LEU A 84 -2.41 9.71 5.24
N LEU A 85 -3.74 9.85 5.20
CA LEU A 85 -4.51 10.05 3.97
C LEU A 85 -5.17 11.43 3.95
N PRO A 86 -5.20 12.10 2.78
CA PRO A 86 -5.91 13.36 2.67
C PRO A 86 -7.38 13.14 3.00
N THR A 87 -7.97 14.07 3.73
CA THR A 87 -9.43 14.06 3.87
C THR A 87 -10.05 14.76 2.68
N PHE A 88 -11.17 14.24 2.19
CA PHE A 88 -12.05 15.06 1.36
C PHE A 88 -12.49 16.25 2.26
N GLY A 89 -12.52 17.49 1.78
CA GLY A 89 -12.89 18.68 2.60
C GLY A 89 -11.72 19.46 3.24
N PRO A 90 -11.99 20.60 3.90
CA PRO A 90 -10.94 21.45 4.50
C PRO A 90 -10.39 20.81 5.78
N GLY A 91 -9.09 20.50 5.77
CA GLY A 91 -8.37 19.79 6.85
C GLY A 91 -7.33 18.85 6.24
N ASP A 92 -6.06 19.14 6.49
CA ASP A 92 -4.94 18.77 5.61
C ASP A 92 -4.70 17.27 5.47
N VAL A 93 -4.77 16.46 6.53
CA VAL A 93 -4.57 15.00 6.44
C VAL A 93 -5.15 14.28 7.68
N GLN A 94 -5.62 13.04 7.53
CA GLN A 94 -6.11 12.19 8.63
C GLN A 94 -5.24 10.95 8.77
N VAL A 95 -4.80 10.68 9.99
CA VAL A 95 -4.16 9.40 10.35
C VAL A 95 -5.25 8.34 10.49
N TRP A 96 -5.05 7.21 9.85
CA TRP A 96 -5.84 6.01 9.93
C TRP A 96 -5.00 4.89 10.53
N SER A 97 -5.51 4.17 11.52
CA SER A 97 -4.81 3.03 12.12
C SER A 97 -5.76 1.88 12.49
N PRO A 98 -5.26 0.65 12.67
CA PRO A 98 -6.08 -0.51 13.03
C PRO A 98 -6.85 -0.30 14.34
N SER A 99 -6.19 0.25 15.35
CA SER A 99 -6.76 0.47 16.68
C SER A 99 -7.53 1.79 16.80
N GLY A 100 -7.19 2.80 15.98
CA GLY A 100 -7.67 4.17 16.16
C GLY A 100 -7.07 4.90 17.36
N GLU A 101 -6.03 4.36 18.01
CA GLU A 101 -5.42 5.01 19.19
C GLU A 101 -4.67 6.30 18.82
N THR A 102 -4.07 6.34 17.63
CA THR A 102 -3.29 7.46 17.09
C THR A 102 -4.00 8.20 15.94
N GLY A 103 -5.29 7.92 15.72
CA GLY A 103 -6.05 8.45 14.58
C GLY A 103 -7.48 7.92 14.48
N ALA A 104 -8.02 7.90 13.26
CA ALA A 104 -9.32 7.31 12.99
C ALA A 104 -9.18 5.81 12.69
N ARG A 105 -10.15 5.01 13.13
CA ARG A 105 -10.22 3.61 12.72
C ARG A 105 -10.86 3.51 11.33
N LEU A 106 -10.19 2.84 10.38
CA LEU A 106 -10.84 2.46 9.12
C LEU A 106 -11.89 1.37 9.38
N PRO A 107 -13.02 1.38 8.66
CA PRO A 107 -13.96 0.27 8.68
C PRO A 107 -13.27 -1.04 8.28
N GLU A 108 -13.76 -2.16 8.82
CA GLU A 108 -13.19 -3.49 8.52
C GLU A 108 -13.32 -3.85 7.03
N GLU A 109 -14.33 -3.34 6.34
CA GLU A 109 -14.53 -3.54 4.90
C GLU A 109 -13.61 -2.68 4.01
N ALA A 110 -12.90 -1.70 4.57
CA ALA A 110 -12.06 -0.81 3.77
C ALA A 110 -10.84 -1.59 3.23
N PRO A 111 -10.51 -1.45 1.92
CA PRO A 111 -9.31 -2.06 1.38
C PRO A 111 -8.06 -1.42 2.03
N ARG A 112 -7.01 -2.22 2.20
CA ARG A 112 -5.72 -1.74 2.72
C ARG A 112 -4.86 -1.19 1.57
N ILE A 113 -3.89 -0.34 1.89
CA ILE A 113 -2.83 0.01 0.91
C ILE A 113 -2.00 -1.25 0.70
N ARG A 114 -1.77 -1.61 -0.56
CA ARG A 114 -1.08 -2.85 -0.94
C ARG A 114 0.12 -2.54 -1.83
N PRO A 115 1.15 -3.41 -1.84
CA PRO A 115 2.20 -3.31 -2.83
C PRO A 115 1.61 -3.57 -4.23
N SER A 116 1.84 -2.66 -5.16
CA SER A 116 1.51 -2.84 -6.58
C SER A 116 2.61 -3.55 -7.34
N GLU A 117 3.87 -3.44 -6.88
CA GLU A 117 5.03 -4.13 -7.43
C GLU A 117 6.02 -4.41 -6.31
N VAL A 118 6.68 -5.58 -6.35
CA VAL A 118 7.74 -5.95 -5.41
C VAL A 118 8.95 -6.44 -6.18
N GLU A 119 10.12 -5.90 -5.87
CA GLU A 119 11.42 -6.38 -6.35
C GLU A 119 12.18 -7.04 -5.19
N MET A 120 12.59 -8.29 -5.42
CA MET A 120 13.25 -9.15 -4.44
C MET A 120 14.64 -9.53 -4.92
N MET A 121 15.61 -9.56 -4.00
CA MET A 121 16.95 -10.08 -4.23
C MET A 121 17.13 -11.39 -3.49
N PHE A 122 17.23 -12.49 -4.25
CA PHE A 122 17.58 -13.81 -3.72
C PHE A 122 19.10 -13.92 -3.63
N ARG A 123 19.60 -14.21 -2.43
CA ARG A 123 21.03 -14.18 -2.09
C ARG A 123 21.59 -15.59 -2.02
N PHE A 124 22.73 -15.78 -2.67
CA PHE A 124 23.45 -17.03 -2.73
C PHE A 124 24.91 -16.84 -2.35
N TYR A 125 25.45 -17.77 -1.59
CA TYR A 125 26.89 -17.96 -1.51
C TYR A 125 27.35 -18.91 -2.62
N ALA A 126 28.32 -18.48 -3.43
CA ALA A 126 28.93 -19.27 -4.51
C ALA A 126 30.34 -19.71 -4.09
N PRO A 127 30.54 -20.93 -3.57
CA PRO A 127 31.82 -21.37 -3.02
C PRO A 127 32.94 -21.40 -4.07
N ALA A 128 32.62 -21.73 -5.33
CA ALA A 128 33.59 -21.75 -6.42
C ALA A 128 34.22 -20.39 -6.70
N GLN A 129 33.50 -19.30 -6.40
CA GLN A 129 33.97 -17.93 -6.55
C GLN A 129 34.32 -17.27 -5.21
N ASN A 130 34.12 -17.98 -4.10
CA ASN A 130 34.30 -17.48 -2.73
C ASN A 130 33.64 -16.10 -2.52
N SER A 131 32.41 -15.93 -2.99
CA SER A 131 31.71 -14.64 -3.03
C SER A 131 30.19 -14.83 -3.01
N TYR A 132 29.46 -13.77 -2.63
CA TYR A 132 28.01 -13.73 -2.67
C TYR A 132 27.50 -13.18 -4.00
N VAL A 133 26.49 -13.84 -4.54
CA VAL A 133 25.78 -13.44 -5.75
C VAL A 133 24.28 -13.32 -5.49
N GLY A 134 23.62 -12.48 -6.26
CA GLY A 134 22.21 -12.18 -6.14
C GLY A 134 21.45 -12.46 -7.43
N VAL A 135 20.19 -12.86 -7.31
CA VAL A 135 19.23 -12.95 -8.41
C VAL A 135 18.09 -11.98 -8.10
N SER A 136 17.93 -10.92 -8.91
CA SER A 136 16.80 -10.00 -8.79
C SER A 136 15.59 -10.57 -9.54
N GLN A 137 14.43 -10.55 -8.90
CA GLN A 137 13.14 -10.89 -9.52
C GLN A 137 12.08 -9.88 -9.12
N ARG A 138 11.18 -9.60 -10.07
CA ARG A 138 10.10 -8.64 -9.92
C ARG A 138 8.74 -9.30 -10.02
N ILE A 139 7.88 -8.98 -9.06
CA ILE A 139 6.46 -9.36 -9.02
C ILE A 139 5.65 -8.10 -9.33
N ALA A 140 5.24 -7.95 -10.59
CA ALA A 140 4.51 -6.76 -11.06
C ALA A 140 3.05 -6.67 -10.56
N THR A 141 2.52 -7.74 -9.94
CA THR A 141 1.17 -7.75 -9.37
C THR A 141 1.11 -8.74 -8.19
N PRO A 142 1.47 -8.32 -6.96
CA PRO A 142 1.59 -9.20 -5.80
C PRO A 142 0.30 -9.90 -5.30
N GLY A 143 -0.86 -9.67 -5.91
CA GLY A 143 -2.14 -10.30 -5.53
C GLY A 143 -2.70 -9.80 -4.20
N ALA A 144 -3.76 -10.47 -3.73
CA ALA A 144 -4.37 -10.18 -2.43
C ALA A 144 -3.53 -10.75 -1.27
N PRO A 145 -3.60 -10.17 -0.06
CA PRO A 145 -2.95 -10.74 1.12
C PRO A 145 -3.34 -12.21 1.34
N GLY A 146 -2.35 -13.05 1.64
CA GLY A 146 -2.48 -14.50 1.85
C GLY A 146 -2.44 -15.34 0.58
N GLU A 147 -2.54 -14.74 -0.61
CA GLU A 147 -2.48 -15.45 -1.88
C GLU A 147 -1.05 -15.57 -2.41
N TRP A 148 -0.72 -16.74 -2.96
CA TRP A 148 0.52 -16.92 -3.71
C TRP A 148 0.35 -16.39 -5.12
N VAL A 149 1.26 -15.50 -5.53
CA VAL A 149 1.38 -15.08 -6.93
C VAL A 149 2.74 -15.49 -7.49
N GLU A 150 2.74 -15.85 -8.77
CA GLU A 150 3.91 -16.26 -9.52
C GLU A 150 4.25 -15.21 -10.59
N SER A 151 5.52 -14.83 -10.71
CA SER A 151 5.99 -13.99 -11.81
C SER A 151 5.87 -14.76 -13.13
N PRO A 152 5.60 -14.09 -14.25
CA PRO A 152 5.88 -14.68 -15.56
C PRO A 152 7.34 -15.17 -15.62
N PRO A 153 7.63 -16.33 -16.25
CA PRO A 153 9.00 -16.82 -16.37
C PRO A 153 9.90 -15.80 -17.06
N SER A 154 10.94 -15.34 -16.37
CA SER A 154 11.93 -14.44 -16.92
C SER A 154 13.05 -15.24 -17.59
N ARG A 155 13.51 -14.79 -18.76
CA ARG A 155 14.56 -15.44 -19.56
C ARG A 155 15.76 -14.49 -19.72
N PRO A 156 16.46 -14.14 -18.62
CA PRO A 156 17.58 -13.22 -18.73
C PRO A 156 18.69 -13.81 -19.61
N GLY A 157 19.45 -12.93 -20.25
CA GLY A 157 20.76 -13.33 -20.77
C GLY A 157 21.70 -13.72 -19.62
N TRP A 158 22.72 -14.53 -19.91
CA TRP A 158 23.71 -14.93 -18.90
C TRP A 158 24.43 -13.73 -18.25
N ASP A 159 24.55 -12.61 -18.96
CA ASP A 159 25.04 -11.31 -18.47
C ASP A 159 24.06 -10.56 -17.56
N ARG A 160 22.86 -11.11 -17.34
CA ARG A 160 21.77 -10.52 -16.53
C ARG A 160 21.14 -11.52 -15.55
N THR A 161 21.79 -12.65 -15.31
CA THR A 161 21.28 -13.68 -14.39
C THR A 161 21.69 -13.41 -12.95
N PHE A 162 22.95 -13.03 -12.73
CA PHE A 162 23.53 -12.85 -11.40
C PHE A 162 24.17 -11.48 -11.23
N ILE A 163 24.03 -10.92 -10.04
CA ILE A 163 24.68 -9.67 -9.59
C ILE A 163 25.67 -10.02 -8.48
N TRP A 164 26.82 -9.36 -8.43
CA TRP A 164 27.71 -9.46 -7.27
C TRP A 164 27.12 -8.76 -6.06
N LEU A 165 27.02 -9.46 -4.92
CA LEU A 165 26.57 -8.88 -3.65
C LEU A 165 27.74 -8.59 -2.69
N SER A 166 28.96 -8.96 -3.06
CA SER A 166 30.17 -8.73 -2.26
C SER A 166 31.40 -8.47 -3.12
N GLY A 167 32.45 -7.91 -2.51
CA GLY A 167 33.74 -7.66 -3.15
C GLY A 167 33.79 -6.33 -3.91
N ILE A 168 34.84 -6.15 -4.71
CA ILE A 168 35.15 -4.89 -5.41
C ILE A 168 34.12 -4.57 -6.52
N ASN A 169 33.48 -5.59 -7.08
CA ASN A 169 32.50 -5.47 -8.15
C ASN A 169 31.05 -5.49 -7.64
N LYS A 170 30.80 -5.15 -6.38
CA LYS A 170 29.46 -5.15 -5.79
C LYS A 170 28.47 -4.38 -6.69
N ASP A 171 27.27 -4.91 -6.84
CA ASP A 171 26.16 -4.40 -7.64
C ASP A 171 26.38 -4.48 -9.18
N ALA A 172 27.54 -4.98 -9.62
CA ALA A 172 27.79 -5.27 -11.03
C ALA A 172 27.26 -6.65 -11.44
N TRP A 173 26.73 -6.74 -12.66
CA TRP A 173 26.33 -8.01 -13.26
C TRP A 173 27.55 -8.90 -13.54
N LEU A 174 27.37 -10.20 -13.39
CA LEU A 174 28.40 -11.19 -13.75
C LEU A 174 28.55 -11.27 -15.27
N SER A 175 29.76 -11.55 -15.75
CA SER A 175 29.97 -11.88 -17.17
C SER A 175 29.27 -13.21 -17.51
N PRO A 176 28.89 -13.43 -18.79
CA PRO A 176 28.24 -14.67 -19.20
C PRO A 176 29.00 -15.95 -18.81
N GLU A 177 30.32 -15.93 -18.89
CA GLU A 177 31.17 -17.09 -18.57
C GLU A 177 31.15 -17.38 -17.06
N THR A 178 31.29 -16.34 -16.24
CA THR A 178 31.25 -16.46 -14.79
C THR A 178 29.85 -16.86 -14.32
N ALA A 179 28.79 -16.30 -14.90
CA ALA A 179 27.41 -16.65 -14.57
C ALA A 179 27.11 -18.13 -14.85
N ARG A 180 27.55 -18.66 -16.01
CA ARG A 180 27.45 -20.10 -16.31
C ARG A 180 28.22 -20.96 -15.32
N SER A 181 29.45 -20.58 -15.00
CA SER A 181 30.28 -21.28 -14.02
C SER A 181 29.62 -21.31 -12.63
N VAL A 182 29.07 -20.18 -12.19
CA VAL A 182 28.33 -20.06 -10.93
C VAL A 182 27.07 -20.93 -10.94
N TRP A 183 26.31 -20.90 -12.03
CA TRP A 183 25.11 -21.73 -12.18
C TRP A 183 25.42 -23.23 -12.12
N GLN A 184 26.49 -23.67 -12.78
CA GLN A 184 26.90 -25.08 -12.79
C GLN A 184 27.53 -25.52 -11.47
N SER A 185 28.02 -24.57 -10.67
CA SER A 185 28.57 -24.82 -9.33
C SER A 185 27.49 -24.99 -8.26
N GLU A 186 27.90 -25.42 -7.07
CA GLU A 186 27.04 -25.45 -5.88
C GLU A 186 26.66 -24.00 -5.50
N LEU A 187 25.37 -23.67 -5.51
CA LEU A 187 24.85 -22.40 -4.96
C LEU A 187 24.21 -22.69 -3.62
N ARG A 188 24.63 -21.99 -2.56
CA ARG A 188 24.03 -22.10 -1.23
C ARG A 188 23.06 -20.95 -1.02
N PRO A 189 21.74 -21.20 -0.86
CA PRO A 189 20.79 -20.15 -0.58
C PRO A 189 21.02 -19.60 0.83
N GLU A 190 21.07 -18.28 0.95
CA GLU A 190 21.33 -17.58 2.23
C GLU A 190 20.13 -16.76 2.68
N GLY A 191 19.26 -16.36 1.76
CA GLY A 191 18.04 -15.65 2.07
C GLY A 191 17.52 -14.83 0.91
N VAL A 192 16.53 -14.00 1.19
CA VAL A 192 15.91 -13.08 0.24
C VAL A 192 15.57 -11.79 0.97
N GLU A 193 15.65 -10.67 0.26
CA GLU A 193 15.24 -9.37 0.77
C GLU A 193 14.36 -8.65 -0.26
N ILE A 194 13.36 -7.91 0.21
CA ILE A 194 12.64 -6.94 -0.64
C ILE A 194 13.55 -5.73 -0.79
N VAL A 195 14.05 -5.50 -2.00
CA VAL A 195 14.91 -4.35 -2.32
C VAL A 195 14.06 -3.11 -2.54
N GLN A 196 12.91 -3.30 -3.20
CA GLN A 196 12.00 -2.21 -3.52
C GLN A 196 10.56 -2.73 -3.53
N ALA A 197 9.62 -1.90 -3.07
CA ALA A 197 8.20 -2.13 -3.24
C ALA A 197 7.51 -0.82 -3.66
N ALA A 198 6.73 -0.87 -4.73
CA ALA A 198 5.81 0.20 -5.11
C ALA A 198 4.47 -0.04 -4.41
N TRP A 199 3.83 1.02 -3.92
CA TRP A 199 2.59 0.93 -3.13
C TRP A 199 1.46 1.68 -3.82
N SER A 200 0.25 1.13 -3.76
CA SER A 200 -0.95 1.74 -4.32
C SER A 200 -2.00 2.01 -3.25
N ALA A 201 -2.37 3.28 -3.10
CA ALA A 201 -3.47 3.72 -2.25
C ALA A 201 -4.80 3.88 -3.01
N ASN A 202 -4.81 3.60 -4.32
CA ASN A 202 -5.92 3.95 -5.20
C ASN A 202 -7.25 3.32 -4.75
N GLU A 203 -7.27 2.01 -4.46
CA GLU A 203 -8.49 1.32 -3.98
C GLU A 203 -9.04 1.93 -2.69
N LEU A 204 -8.16 2.27 -1.74
CA LEU A 204 -8.56 2.89 -0.47
C LEU A 204 -9.05 4.33 -0.68
N MET A 205 -8.41 5.11 -1.54
CA MET A 205 -8.86 6.46 -1.86
C MET A 205 -10.22 6.46 -2.55
N THR A 206 -10.46 5.55 -3.50
CA THR A 206 -11.77 5.35 -4.13
C THR A 206 -12.82 4.92 -3.11
N PHE A 207 -12.50 3.93 -2.26
CA PHE A 207 -13.40 3.50 -1.20
C PHE A 207 -13.79 4.67 -0.28
N LEU A 208 -12.83 5.48 0.14
CA LEU A 208 -13.08 6.65 0.99
C LEU A 208 -13.91 7.73 0.27
N ALA A 209 -13.68 7.96 -1.03
CA ALA A 209 -14.47 8.90 -1.83
C ALA A 209 -15.95 8.47 -1.88
N GLU A 210 -16.19 7.18 -2.13
CA GLU A 210 -17.54 6.63 -2.28
C GLU A 210 -18.28 6.49 -0.94
N ASN A 211 -17.56 6.14 0.13
CA ASN A 211 -18.17 5.69 1.39
C ASN A 211 -18.01 6.67 2.56
N ASN A 212 -17.19 7.72 2.45
CA ASN A 212 -17.03 8.72 3.51
C ASN A 212 -17.86 9.99 3.27
N MET A 213 -19.10 9.96 3.74
CA MET A 213 -20.06 11.06 3.64
C MET A 213 -19.90 12.15 4.71
N ARG A 214 -18.78 12.19 5.46
CA ARG A 214 -18.52 13.18 6.52
C ARG A 214 -18.67 14.61 6.01
N ASN A 215 -17.94 14.96 4.96
CA ASN A 215 -17.91 16.34 4.45
C ASN A 215 -19.23 16.71 3.79
N ARG A 216 -19.93 15.72 3.22
CA ARG A 216 -21.29 15.92 2.73
C ARG A 216 -22.26 16.26 3.87
N ALA A 217 -22.09 15.67 5.05
CA ALA A 217 -22.90 16.00 6.21
C ALA A 217 -22.59 17.42 6.75
N VAL A 218 -21.30 17.80 6.82
CA VAL A 218 -20.87 19.17 7.18
C VAL A 218 -21.45 20.20 6.20
N ALA A 219 -21.26 19.98 4.90
CA ALA A 219 -21.78 20.84 3.84
C ALA A 219 -23.32 20.94 3.87
N ALA A 220 -24.02 19.83 4.12
CA ALA A 220 -25.48 19.82 4.25
C ALA A 220 -25.95 20.63 5.47
N ALA A 221 -25.24 20.56 6.60
CA ALA A 221 -25.54 21.36 7.79
C ALA A 221 -25.35 22.86 7.54
N GLU A 222 -24.26 23.25 6.88
CA GLU A 222 -24.01 24.63 6.47
C GLU A 222 -25.07 25.14 5.49
N ALA A 223 -25.43 24.33 4.49
CA ALA A 223 -26.47 24.64 3.52
C ALA A 223 -27.84 24.82 4.20
N VAL A 224 -28.19 23.97 5.17
CA VAL A 224 -29.40 24.12 5.99
C VAL A 224 -29.39 25.45 6.74
N ASN A 225 -28.30 25.78 7.42
CA ASN A 225 -28.17 27.04 8.14
C ASN A 225 -28.33 28.26 7.21
N ARG A 226 -27.78 28.18 6.01
CA ARG A 226 -27.90 29.25 5.02
C ARG A 226 -29.33 29.44 4.52
N LEU A 227 -30.04 28.35 4.27
CA LEU A 227 -31.46 28.40 3.93
C LEU A 227 -32.30 28.97 5.07
N LEU A 228 -32.05 28.56 6.31
CA LEU A 228 -32.74 29.10 7.50
C LEU A 228 -32.53 30.61 7.62
N ASP A 229 -31.31 31.12 7.39
CA ASP A 229 -31.03 32.56 7.36
C ASP A 229 -31.81 33.29 6.25
N GLY A 230 -31.95 32.66 5.08
CA GLY A 230 -32.76 33.18 3.98
C GLY A 230 -34.25 33.25 4.32
N VAL A 231 -34.77 32.18 4.94
CA VAL A 231 -36.17 32.07 5.39
C VAL A 231 -36.50 33.12 6.46
N ALA A 232 -35.65 33.28 7.46
CA ALA A 232 -35.84 34.26 8.52
C ALA A 232 -35.86 35.69 7.97
N ARG A 233 -34.95 36.03 7.05
CA ARG A 233 -34.88 37.38 6.44
C ARG A 233 -36.04 37.68 5.47
N SER A 234 -36.52 36.67 4.75
CA SER A 234 -37.55 36.85 3.72
C SER A 234 -38.97 36.85 4.28
N PHE A 235 -39.23 35.98 5.25
CA PHE A 235 -40.58 35.64 5.70
C PHE A 235 -40.78 35.84 7.22
N GLY A 236 -39.74 36.25 7.96
CA GLY A 236 -39.84 36.61 9.37
C GLY A 236 -40.00 35.42 10.35
N TYR A 237 -39.73 34.19 9.91
CA TYR A 237 -39.81 33.02 10.80
C TYR A 237 -38.66 32.96 11.80
N GLU A 238 -38.95 32.52 13.02
CA GLU A 238 -37.94 32.20 14.02
C GLU A 238 -37.29 30.84 13.73
N VAL A 239 -35.98 30.85 13.47
CA VAL A 239 -35.23 29.67 13.01
C VAL A 239 -34.08 29.24 13.94
N ALA A 240 -33.84 29.97 15.03
CA ALA A 240 -32.66 29.76 15.88
C ALA A 240 -32.58 28.32 16.45
N ALA A 241 -33.70 27.80 16.95
CA ALA A 241 -33.79 26.43 17.46
C ALA A 241 -33.67 25.35 16.37
N MET A 242 -33.75 25.74 15.10
CA MET A 242 -33.62 24.85 13.95
C MET A 242 -32.23 24.90 13.34
N ARG A 243 -31.26 25.65 13.88
CA ARG A 243 -29.91 25.63 13.33
C ARG A 243 -29.22 24.30 13.59
N GLU A 244 -28.41 23.88 12.63
CA GLU A 244 -27.52 22.74 12.75
C GLU A 244 -26.14 23.23 13.23
N ASP A 245 -25.43 22.38 13.95
CA ASP A 245 -24.02 22.60 14.27
C ASP A 245 -23.15 21.75 13.33
N PRO A 246 -22.44 22.35 12.35
CA PRO A 246 -21.56 21.61 11.45
C PRO A 246 -20.48 20.81 12.19
N GLN A 247 -20.02 21.29 13.35
CA GLN A 247 -18.96 20.62 14.14
C GLN A 247 -19.40 19.25 14.64
N ARG A 248 -20.71 19.07 14.90
CA ARG A 248 -21.28 17.76 15.27
C ARG A 248 -21.04 16.68 14.22
N TYR A 249 -20.80 17.06 12.97
CA TYR A 249 -20.60 16.13 11.87
C TYR A 249 -19.14 15.80 11.59
N LEU A 250 -18.19 16.47 12.25
CA LEU A 250 -16.76 16.16 12.14
C LEU A 250 -16.42 14.78 12.73
N GLU A 251 -17.15 14.35 13.76
CA GLU A 251 -16.96 13.07 14.43
C GLU A 251 -18.19 12.15 14.27
N PRO A 252 -18.04 10.85 13.93
CA PRO A 252 -16.78 10.16 13.65
C PRO A 252 -16.14 10.62 12.34
N ALA A 253 -14.81 10.51 12.25
CA ALA A 253 -14.05 10.83 11.04
C ALA A 253 -14.49 10.04 9.79
N PHE A 254 -15.01 8.82 9.96
CA PHE A 254 -15.66 8.03 8.91
C PHE A 254 -17.17 7.97 9.10
N ARG A 255 -17.94 8.38 8.09
CA ARG A 255 -19.41 8.30 8.09
C ARG A 255 -19.92 7.64 6.82
N ARG A 256 -20.54 6.46 6.92
CA ARG A 256 -21.16 5.76 5.77
C ARG A 256 -22.30 6.54 5.09
N GLY A 257 -22.87 7.55 5.75
CA GLY A 257 -24.03 8.28 5.22
C GLY A 257 -24.26 9.62 5.90
N VAL A 258 -25.00 10.48 5.19
CA VAL A 258 -25.55 11.72 5.76
C VAL A 258 -26.82 11.39 6.52
N PRO A 259 -27.04 11.93 7.74
CA PRO A 259 -28.26 11.67 8.49
C PRO A 259 -29.53 12.03 7.69
N ILE A 260 -30.47 11.09 7.60
CA ILE A 260 -31.71 11.26 6.81
C ILE A 260 -32.51 12.47 7.27
N ALA A 261 -32.54 12.76 8.59
CA ALA A 261 -33.22 13.92 9.13
C ALA A 261 -32.64 15.24 8.59
N LEU A 262 -31.31 15.32 8.43
CA LEU A 262 -30.62 16.49 7.86
C LEU A 262 -30.97 16.66 6.38
N LEU A 263 -30.94 15.58 5.61
CA LEU A 263 -31.31 15.59 4.18
C LEU A 263 -32.76 16.02 3.98
N ARG A 264 -33.70 15.46 4.75
CA ARG A 264 -35.12 15.85 4.70
C ARG A 264 -35.33 17.32 5.06
N LYS A 265 -34.55 17.83 6.02
CA LYS A 265 -34.59 19.24 6.42
C LYS A 265 -34.07 20.15 5.31
N LEU A 266 -32.95 19.79 4.69
CA LEU A 266 -32.41 20.50 3.52
C LEU A 266 -33.44 20.54 2.38
N GLU A 267 -34.02 19.40 2.02
CA GLU A 267 -35.04 19.29 0.96
C GLU A 267 -36.27 20.17 1.25
N ARG A 268 -36.82 20.09 2.47
CA ARG A 268 -37.96 20.91 2.89
C ARG A 268 -37.67 22.41 2.79
N LEU A 269 -36.48 22.83 3.18
CA LEU A 269 -36.07 24.24 3.12
C LEU A 269 -35.76 24.70 1.70
N GLN A 270 -35.31 23.82 0.81
CA GLN A 270 -35.14 24.13 -0.61
C GLN A 270 -36.46 24.26 -1.37
N ASN A 271 -37.50 23.56 -0.90
CA ASN A 271 -38.81 23.47 -1.54
C ASN A 271 -39.93 23.91 -0.59
N LEU A 272 -39.84 25.14 -0.08
CA LEU A 272 -40.88 25.68 0.79
C LEU A 272 -42.25 25.72 0.06
N PRO A 273 -43.34 25.26 0.71
CA PRO A 273 -44.70 25.46 0.22
C PRO A 273 -45.00 26.95 -0.04
N ASN A 274 -45.78 27.24 -1.09
CA ASN A 274 -46.15 28.61 -1.45
C ASN A 274 -46.83 29.38 -0.29
N GLY A 275 -47.62 28.67 0.54
CA GLY A 275 -48.25 29.26 1.72
C GLY A 275 -47.26 29.75 2.79
N LEU A 276 -46.01 29.29 2.77
CA LEU A 276 -44.93 29.73 3.67
C LEU A 276 -44.00 30.78 3.03
N LYS A 277 -44.25 31.17 1.78
CA LYS A 277 -43.48 32.21 1.06
C LYS A 277 -44.20 33.56 1.10
N GLN A 278 -44.73 33.93 2.26
CA GLN A 278 -45.41 35.21 2.45
C GLN A 278 -44.37 36.27 2.81
N GLY A 279 -43.91 37.03 1.82
CA GLY A 279 -42.90 38.08 2.00
C GLY A 279 -42.05 38.31 0.75
N ASP A 280 -40.95 39.05 0.90
CA ASP A 280 -39.97 39.26 -0.18
C ASP A 280 -39.04 38.05 -0.29
N ALA A 281 -39.18 37.28 -1.37
CA ALA A 281 -38.42 36.05 -1.59
C ALA A 281 -36.96 36.28 -2.00
N ALA A 282 -36.51 37.52 -2.22
CA ALA A 282 -35.16 37.80 -2.76
C ALA A 282 -34.04 37.19 -1.91
N ALA A 283 -34.09 37.35 -0.58
CA ALA A 283 -33.07 36.81 0.32
C ALA A 283 -33.11 35.27 0.41
N TYR A 284 -34.28 34.66 0.29
CA TYR A 284 -34.46 33.22 0.25
C TYR A 284 -33.93 32.62 -1.06
N GLU A 285 -34.21 33.21 -2.21
CA GLU A 285 -33.68 32.73 -3.49
C GLU A 285 -32.14 32.91 -3.58
N GLN A 286 -31.59 33.96 -2.96
CA GLN A 286 -30.14 34.07 -2.79
C GLN A 286 -29.59 32.95 -1.91
N ALA A 287 -30.21 32.68 -0.76
CA ALA A 287 -29.80 31.58 0.11
C ALA A 287 -29.88 30.21 -0.57
N ARG A 288 -30.86 29.97 -1.44
CA ARG A 288 -30.94 28.75 -2.26
C ARG A 288 -29.75 28.61 -3.21
N ARG A 289 -29.32 29.70 -3.87
CA ARG A 289 -28.13 29.70 -4.73
C ARG A 289 -26.85 29.45 -3.91
N GLU A 290 -26.71 30.08 -2.75
CA GLU A 290 -25.57 29.85 -1.85
C GLU A 290 -25.52 28.39 -1.35
N ALA A 291 -26.66 27.84 -0.90
CA ALA A 291 -26.75 26.45 -0.48
C ALA A 291 -26.41 25.46 -1.61
N ALA A 292 -26.88 25.73 -2.84
CA ALA A 292 -26.51 24.93 -4.01
C ALA A 292 -25.01 25.02 -4.31
N ALA A 293 -24.41 26.21 -4.19
CA ALA A 293 -22.98 26.41 -4.39
C ALA A 293 -22.12 25.67 -3.35
N ILE A 294 -22.54 25.64 -2.07
CA ILE A 294 -21.86 24.87 -1.01
C ILE A 294 -21.84 23.39 -1.36
N MET A 295 -22.99 22.81 -1.73
CA MET A 295 -23.08 21.40 -2.10
C MET A 295 -22.25 21.08 -3.36
N ALA A 296 -22.32 21.93 -4.39
CA ALA A 296 -21.56 21.75 -5.61
C ALA A 296 -20.03 21.95 -5.43
N ALA A 297 -19.60 22.75 -4.46
CA ALA A 297 -18.19 22.87 -4.10
C ALA A 297 -17.66 21.60 -3.44
N MET A 298 -18.48 20.98 -2.56
CA MET A 298 -18.15 19.71 -1.93
C MET A 298 -18.07 18.56 -2.94
N GLU A 299 -19.03 18.45 -3.87
CA GLU A 299 -18.99 17.41 -4.92
C GLU A 299 -17.73 17.51 -5.79
N ARG A 300 -17.37 18.73 -6.21
CA ARG A 300 -16.12 18.97 -6.97
C ARG A 300 -14.85 18.63 -6.17
N ALA A 301 -14.85 18.84 -4.86
CA ALA A 301 -13.72 18.49 -4.02
C ALA A 301 -13.54 16.97 -3.90
N THR A 302 -14.64 16.22 -3.89
CA THR A 302 -14.63 14.75 -3.96
C THR A 302 -14.06 14.29 -5.31
N ASP A 303 -14.58 14.79 -6.42
CA ASP A 303 -14.12 14.44 -7.77
C ASP A 303 -12.62 14.77 -8.00
N ALA A 304 -12.14 15.88 -7.41
CA ALA A 304 -10.73 16.26 -7.49
C ALA A 304 -9.81 15.33 -6.67
N GLY A 305 -10.29 14.83 -5.53
CA GLY A 305 -9.58 13.85 -4.73
C GLY A 305 -9.43 12.50 -5.43
N GLU A 306 -10.47 12.05 -6.16
CA GLU A 306 -10.42 10.84 -6.99
C GLU A 306 -9.31 10.92 -8.05
N ARG A 307 -9.15 12.09 -8.71
CA ARG A 307 -8.13 12.27 -9.75
C ARG A 307 -6.70 12.30 -9.20
N ARG A 308 -6.50 12.81 -7.99
CA ARG A 308 -5.17 12.85 -7.34
C ARG A 308 -4.73 11.48 -6.81
N GLY A 309 -5.67 10.62 -6.41
CA GLY A 309 -5.37 9.24 -6.01
C GLY A 309 -4.91 8.33 -7.16
N ALA A 310 -5.12 8.76 -8.41
CA ALA A 310 -4.75 8.02 -9.61
C ALA A 310 -3.31 8.31 -10.09
N GLU A 311 -2.58 9.26 -9.50
CA GLU A 311 -1.16 9.45 -9.81
C GLU A 311 -0.33 8.40 -9.04
N PRO A 312 0.32 7.45 -9.73
CA PRO A 312 1.20 6.49 -9.07
C PRO A 312 2.32 7.27 -8.41
N GLY A 313 2.47 7.09 -7.09
CA GLY A 313 3.58 7.67 -6.34
C GLY A 313 4.89 7.36 -7.04
N GLY A 314 5.54 8.40 -7.55
CA GLY A 314 6.84 8.28 -8.19
C GLY A 314 7.82 7.62 -7.23
N ASN A 315 8.51 6.60 -7.75
CA ASN A 315 9.54 5.82 -7.07
C ASN A 315 10.38 6.69 -6.12
N GLY A 316 10.26 6.44 -4.82
CA GLY A 316 11.27 6.85 -3.86
C GLY A 316 12.57 6.14 -4.21
N GLN A 317 13.47 6.87 -4.86
CA GLN A 317 14.87 6.48 -4.99
C GLN A 317 15.43 6.20 -3.59
N PRO A 318 16.15 5.08 -3.36
CA PRO A 318 16.90 4.95 -2.13
C PRO A 318 17.92 6.10 -2.09
N ALA A 319 17.87 6.89 -1.02
CA ALA A 319 18.86 7.92 -0.75
C ALA A 319 20.23 7.26 -0.61
N GLY A 320 21.01 7.35 -1.69
CA GLY A 320 22.39 6.90 -1.79
C GLY A 320 23.24 8.04 -2.33
N GLU A 321 23.52 9.02 -1.47
CA GLU A 321 24.70 9.90 -1.55
C GLU A 321 25.18 10.01 -0.10
N GLY A 322 26.29 9.41 0.32
CA GLY A 322 27.52 9.24 -0.43
C GLY A 322 28.28 10.56 -0.40
N ALA A 323 28.90 10.81 0.76
CA ALA A 323 29.83 11.88 1.01
C ALA A 323 30.91 11.97 -0.08
N ASP A 324 31.24 13.19 -0.50
CA ASP A 324 32.59 13.63 -0.80
C ASP A 324 32.61 15.16 -0.95
N GLU A 325 33.00 15.86 0.12
CA GLU A 325 34.05 16.89 0.15
C GLU A 325 34.67 16.95 1.56
#